data_AF-A0A6P0Q2B8-F1
#
_entry.id   AF-A0A6P0Q2B8-F1
#
_cell.length_a   1.000
_cell.length_b   1.000
_cell.length_c   1.000
_cell.angle_alpha   90.00
_cell.angle_beta   90.00
_cell.angle_gamma   90.00
#
_symmetry.space_group_name_H-M   'P 1'
#
loop_
_entity.id
_entity.type
_entity.pdbx_description
1 polymer ?
#
loop_
_entity_poly.entity_id
_entity_poly.type
_entity_poly.pdbx_seq_one_letter_code
_entity_poly.pdbx_strand_id
1 'polypeptide(L)'
;MPVQKEDFERIDELLLQRTLSPYASKGAIYLQEAYIDFKISDTVGSTLREDKDYVVRGEFSISESCYIDDTGHFNAVEFNICYNQLMYVALAQACSKHLLSSLKELTLDNFYRKQLSNIYITRLDFFLEKSY
;
A
#
# COMPACT_ATOMS: atom_id res chain seq x y z
N MET A 1 16.85 4.20 12.96
CA MET A 1 16.24 5.32 13.67
C MET A 1 14.73 5.25 13.46
N PRO A 2 13.88 5.45 14.48
CA PRO A 2 12.44 5.43 14.28
C PRO A 2 12.05 6.68 13.50
N VAL A 3 11.45 6.50 12.31
CA VAL A 3 10.94 7.61 11.49
C VAL A 3 9.79 8.27 12.26
N GLN A 4 9.90 9.57 12.54
CA GLN A 4 8.88 10.28 13.29
C GLN A 4 7.63 10.51 12.41
N LYS A 5 6.45 10.66 13.03
CA LYS A 5 5.17 10.80 12.32
C LYS A 5 5.11 12.09 11.46
N GLU A 6 6.04 13.02 11.67
CA GLU A 6 6.07 14.37 11.08
C GLU A 6 6.69 14.42 9.67
N ASP A 7 7.38 13.36 9.21
CA ASP A 7 8.05 13.33 7.90
C ASP A 7 7.18 12.79 6.75
N PHE A 8 5.97 12.31 7.05
CA PHE A 8 5.11 11.68 6.06
C PHE A 8 4.04 12.64 5.51
N GLU A 9 3.97 12.76 4.18
CA GLU A 9 2.91 13.47 3.46
C GLU A 9 1.66 12.59 3.38
N ARG A 10 0.47 13.13 3.70
CA ARG A 10 -0.79 12.39 3.54
C ARG A 10 -1.07 12.15 2.04
N ILE A 11 -1.43 10.91 1.70
CA ILE A 11 -1.86 10.56 0.33
C ILE A 11 -3.27 11.12 0.09
N ASP A 12 -3.50 11.63 -1.11
CA ASP A 12 -4.78 12.21 -1.53
C ASP A 12 -5.95 11.23 -1.34
N GLU A 13 -7.04 11.76 -0.80
CA GLU A 13 -8.24 10.98 -0.44
C GLU A 13 -8.94 10.39 -1.67
N LEU A 14 -8.97 11.10 -2.80
CA LEU A 14 -9.60 10.59 -4.03
C LEU A 14 -8.77 9.47 -4.64
N LEU A 15 -7.43 9.58 -4.58
CA LEU A 15 -6.53 8.50 -5.00
C LEU A 15 -6.72 7.26 -4.11
N LEU A 16 -6.81 7.44 -2.78
CA LEU A 16 -7.10 6.36 -1.84
C LEU A 16 -8.42 5.66 -2.18
N GLN A 17 -9.52 6.42 -2.25
CA GLN A 17 -10.86 5.89 -2.52
C GLN A 17 -10.94 5.16 -3.87
N ARG A 18 -10.37 5.75 -4.93
CA ARG A 18 -10.36 5.13 -6.27
C ARG A 18 -9.55 3.83 -6.28
N THR A 19 -8.42 3.80 -5.59
CA THR A 19 -7.57 2.60 -5.52
C THR A 19 -8.22 1.45 -4.75
N LEU A 20 -9.00 1.77 -3.73
CA LEU A 20 -9.65 0.79 -2.86
C LEU A 20 -11.06 0.40 -3.31
N SER A 21 -11.59 1.01 -4.37
CA SER A 21 -12.93 0.72 -4.90
C SER A 21 -13.20 -0.77 -5.17
N PRO A 22 -12.22 -1.61 -5.58
CA PRO A 22 -12.46 -3.05 -5.75
C PRO A 22 -12.86 -3.78 -4.46
N TYR A 23 -12.42 -3.28 -3.29
CA TYR A 23 -12.72 -3.87 -1.98
C TYR A 23 -14.09 -3.42 -1.43
N ALA A 24 -14.64 -2.31 -1.94
CA ALA A 24 -15.86 -1.68 -1.44
C ALA A 24 -17.07 -2.63 -1.46
N SER A 25 -17.26 -3.37 -2.56
CA SER A 25 -18.39 -4.29 -2.72
C SER A 25 -18.42 -5.45 -1.72
N LYS A 26 -17.30 -5.70 -1.03
CA LYS A 26 -17.14 -6.76 -0.03
C LYS A 26 -17.10 -6.21 1.41
N GLY A 27 -17.33 -4.91 1.60
CA GLY A 27 -17.16 -4.27 2.91
C GLY A 27 -15.74 -4.39 3.45
N ALA A 28 -14.75 -4.61 2.56
CA ALA A 28 -13.41 -5.02 2.94
C ALA A 28 -12.42 -3.87 2.82
N ILE A 29 -12.84 -2.61 2.96
CA ILE A 29 -11.91 -1.46 3.01
C ILE A 29 -11.46 -1.29 4.46
N TYR A 30 -10.19 -1.64 4.72
CA TYR A 30 -9.62 -1.62 6.06
C TYR A 30 -8.65 -0.45 6.25
N LEU A 31 -7.96 -0.04 5.19
CA LEU A 31 -7.07 1.12 5.18
C LEU A 31 -7.89 2.42 5.22
N GLN A 32 -7.76 3.17 6.33
CA GLN A 32 -8.48 4.42 6.58
C GLN A 32 -7.70 5.63 6.08
N GLU A 33 -6.39 5.63 6.35
CA GLU A 33 -5.50 6.71 5.94
C GLU A 33 -4.17 6.13 5.47
N ALA A 34 -3.55 6.80 4.51
CA ALA A 34 -2.24 6.43 4.01
C ALA A 34 -1.34 7.66 3.87
N TYR A 35 -0.06 7.43 4.12
CA TYR A 35 0.95 8.48 4.12
C TYR A 35 2.21 8.00 3.39
N ILE A 36 2.95 8.91 2.77
CA ILE A 36 4.16 8.63 1.99
C ILE A 36 5.32 9.52 2.44
N ASP A 37 6.50 8.95 2.53
CA ASP A 37 7.77 9.64 2.72
C ASP A 37 8.74 9.24 1.60
N PHE A 38 9.52 10.18 1.11
CA PHE A 38 10.51 9.95 0.06
C PHE A 38 11.89 9.86 0.71
N LYS A 39 12.49 8.69 0.65
CA LYS A 39 13.85 8.52 1.13
C LYS A 39 14.84 9.03 0.10
N ILE A 40 15.80 9.84 0.55
CA ILE A 40 16.99 10.11 -0.22
C ILE A 40 17.83 8.83 -0.17
N SER A 41 17.94 8.12 -1.28
CA SER A 41 18.85 6.99 -1.39
C SER A 41 20.29 7.51 -1.39
N ASP A 42 21.01 7.29 -0.29
CA ASP A 42 22.48 7.37 -0.23
C ASP A 42 23.16 6.13 -0.85
N THR A 43 22.39 5.25 -1.49
CA THR A 43 22.89 3.99 -2.04
C THR A 43 23.82 4.25 -3.23
N VAL A 44 25.13 4.28 -2.95
CA VAL A 44 26.20 4.19 -3.94
C VAL A 44 26.07 2.86 -4.68
N GLY A 45 25.36 2.86 -5.80
CA GLY A 45 25.15 1.65 -6.61
C GLY A 45 23.91 1.66 -7.51
N SER A 46 22.94 2.55 -7.27
CA SER A 46 21.87 2.78 -8.25
C SER A 46 22.41 3.62 -9.41
N THR A 47 22.72 2.98 -10.53
CA THR A 47 23.13 3.64 -11.77
C THR A 47 21.99 4.38 -12.48
N LEU A 48 20.78 4.43 -11.90
CA LEU A 48 19.64 5.20 -12.39
C LEU A 48 19.30 6.29 -11.37
N ARG A 49 19.96 7.44 -11.48
CA ARG A 49 19.80 8.64 -10.62
C ARG A 49 18.36 9.22 -10.56
N GLU A 50 17.37 8.59 -11.19
CA GLU A 50 16.00 9.13 -11.33
C GLU A 50 14.95 8.43 -10.45
N ASP A 51 15.22 7.21 -9.96
CA ASP A 51 14.26 6.49 -9.11
C ASP A 51 14.33 7.02 -7.68
N LYS A 52 13.17 7.32 -7.09
CA LYS A 52 13.06 7.74 -5.70
C LYS A 52 12.53 6.59 -4.85
N ASP A 53 13.33 6.14 -3.90
CA ASP A 53 12.86 5.25 -2.85
C ASP A 53 11.79 5.97 -2.02
N TYR A 54 10.74 5.24 -1.67
CA TYR A 54 9.66 5.77 -0.86
C TYR A 54 9.17 4.74 0.15
N VAL A 55 8.62 5.23 1.25
CA VAL A 55 7.99 4.43 2.29
C VAL A 55 6.55 4.88 2.43
N VAL A 56 5.64 3.92 2.60
CA VAL A 56 4.25 4.22 2.94
C VAL A 56 3.90 3.74 4.33
N ARG A 57 3.00 4.47 4.98
CA ARG A 57 2.40 4.11 6.26
C ARG A 57 0.89 4.13 6.11
N GLY A 58 0.22 3.11 6.67
CA GLY A 58 -1.23 3.03 6.71
C GLY A 58 -1.77 3.05 8.14
N GLU A 59 -2.92 3.68 8.34
CA GLU A 59 -3.76 3.50 9.53
C GLU A 59 -4.96 2.64 9.14
N PHE A 60 -5.23 1.58 9.90
CA PHE A 60 -6.21 0.56 9.55
C PHE A 60 -7.26 0.39 10.65
N SER A 61 -8.48 0.06 10.24
CA SER A 61 -9.57 -0.35 11.13
C SER A 61 -10.34 -1.50 10.48
N ILE A 62 -10.62 -2.54 11.27
CA ILE A 62 -11.38 -3.71 10.85
C ILE A 62 -12.54 -3.84 11.82
N SER A 63 -13.75 -3.52 11.37
CA SER A 63 -14.96 -3.64 12.19
C SER A 63 -15.46 -5.08 12.27
N GLU A 64 -15.38 -5.80 11.16
CA GLU A 64 -15.79 -7.20 11.03
C GLU A 64 -14.98 -7.89 9.92
N SER A 65 -14.71 -9.19 10.09
CA SER A 65 -14.04 -10.00 9.07
C SER A 65 -15.00 -10.25 7.90
N CYS A 66 -14.55 -10.02 6.66
CA CYS A 66 -15.43 -10.12 5.48
C CYS A 66 -15.68 -11.57 4.98
N TYR A 67 -15.11 -12.57 5.66
CA TYR A 67 -15.05 -13.95 5.18
C TYR A 67 -15.34 -15.01 6.26
N ILE A 68 -15.47 -14.61 7.51
CA ILE A 68 -15.71 -15.49 8.66
C ILE A 68 -16.34 -14.67 9.78
N ASP A 69 -17.03 -15.34 10.71
CA ASP A 69 -17.50 -14.73 11.94
C ASP A 69 -16.33 -14.25 12.81
N ASP A 70 -16.59 -13.31 13.72
CA ASP A 70 -15.57 -12.70 14.56
C ASP A 70 -14.75 -13.74 15.34
N THR A 71 -13.44 -13.69 15.11
CA THR A 71 -12.43 -14.57 15.74
C THR A 71 -11.85 -13.95 17.02
N GLY A 72 -12.13 -12.67 17.28
CA GLY A 72 -11.63 -11.92 18.44
C GLY A 72 -10.16 -11.49 18.33
N HIS A 73 -9.51 -11.66 17.18
CA HIS A 73 -8.13 -11.23 16.96
C HIS A 73 -7.82 -10.94 15.48
N PHE A 74 -6.68 -10.29 15.25
CA PHE A 74 -6.17 -10.06 13.90
C PHE A 74 -5.71 -11.37 13.23
N ASN A 75 -6.19 -11.60 12.01
CA ASN A 75 -5.95 -12.82 11.26
C ASN A 75 -4.88 -12.63 10.19
N ALA A 76 -4.23 -13.74 9.83
CA ALA A 76 -3.32 -13.80 8.68
C ALA A 76 -3.97 -13.31 7.37
N VAL A 77 -5.24 -13.66 7.14
CA VAL A 77 -5.98 -13.22 5.95
C VAL A 77 -6.19 -11.71 5.97
N GLU A 78 -6.50 -11.13 7.12
CA GLU A 78 -6.69 -9.69 7.29
C GLU A 78 -5.37 -8.94 7.11
N PHE A 79 -4.25 -9.49 7.59
CA PHE A 79 -2.92 -8.96 7.31
C PHE A 79 -2.67 -8.88 5.80
N ASN A 80 -2.97 -9.95 5.06
CA ASN A 80 -2.79 -9.97 3.61
C ASN A 80 -3.69 -8.94 2.92
N ILE A 81 -4.95 -8.79 3.37
CA ILE A 81 -5.87 -7.78 2.82
C ILE A 81 -5.33 -6.37 3.07
N CYS A 82 -4.93 -6.05 4.31
CA CYS A 82 -4.35 -4.76 4.68
C CYS A 82 -3.06 -4.46 3.90
N TYR A 83 -2.17 -5.45 3.77
CA TYR A 83 -0.96 -5.35 2.96
C TYR A 83 -1.28 -5.03 1.50
N ASN A 84 -2.22 -5.76 0.91
CA ASN A 84 -2.62 -5.54 -0.49
C ASN A 84 -3.15 -4.12 -0.69
N GLN A 85 -4.01 -3.63 0.21
CA GLN A 85 -4.58 -2.28 0.13
C GLN A 85 -3.49 -1.21 0.18
N LEU A 86 -2.59 -1.29 1.17
CA LEU A 86 -1.50 -0.33 1.30
C LEU A 86 -0.52 -0.41 0.13
N MET A 87 -0.21 -1.61 -0.36
CA MET A 87 0.66 -1.82 -1.52
C MET A 87 0.05 -1.21 -2.80
N TYR A 88 -1.25 -1.42 -3.05
CA TYR A 88 -1.91 -0.81 -4.21
C TYR A 88 -1.92 0.72 -4.13
N VAL A 89 -2.19 1.29 -2.96
CA VAL A 89 -2.15 2.75 -2.76
C VAL A 89 -0.74 3.30 -2.95
N ALA A 90 0.27 2.57 -2.49
CA ALA A 90 1.67 2.89 -2.70
C ALA A 90 2.03 2.94 -4.20
N LEU A 91 1.61 1.93 -4.97
CA LEU A 91 1.83 1.88 -6.41
C LEU A 91 1.05 2.97 -7.16
N ALA A 92 -0.21 3.21 -6.78
CA ALA A 92 -1.02 4.28 -7.36
C ALA A 92 -0.35 5.65 -7.17
N GLN A 93 0.15 5.92 -5.95
CA GLN A 93 0.88 7.14 -5.64
C GLN A 93 2.19 7.25 -6.44
N ALA A 94 2.92 6.14 -6.58
CA ALA A 94 4.15 6.10 -7.37
C ALA A 94 3.90 6.35 -8.87
N CYS A 95 2.81 5.81 -9.41
CA CYS A 95 2.39 6.07 -10.79
C CYS A 95 1.95 7.53 -10.98
N SER A 96 1.19 8.09 -10.02
CA SER A 96 0.71 9.47 -10.04
C SER A 96 1.86 10.50 -10.00
N LYS A 97 2.89 10.23 -9.19
CA LYS A 97 4.07 11.09 -9.05
C LYS A 97 5.25 10.71 -9.96
N HIS A 98 5.08 9.71 -10.84
CA HIS A 98 6.12 9.17 -11.74
C HIS A 98 7.45 8.83 -11.04
N LEU A 99 7.38 8.20 -9.86
CA LEU A 99 8.54 7.99 -8.97
C LEU A 99 9.53 6.94 -9.44
N LEU A 100 9.08 6.01 -10.28
CA LEU A 100 9.86 4.85 -10.72
C LEU A 100 10.00 4.90 -12.24
N SER A 101 11.23 5.06 -12.73
CA SER A 101 11.57 5.08 -14.15
C SER A 101 11.10 3.82 -14.86
N SER A 102 11.22 2.67 -14.19
CA SER A 102 10.73 1.37 -14.66
C SER A 102 9.20 1.31 -14.85
N LEU A 103 8.46 2.24 -14.23
CA LEU A 103 7.00 2.36 -14.35
C LEU A 103 6.56 3.63 -15.11
N LYS A 104 7.46 4.34 -15.80
CA LYS A 104 7.13 5.59 -16.52
C LYS A 104 5.97 5.44 -17.52
N GLU A 105 5.87 4.27 -18.17
CA GLU A 105 4.78 3.98 -19.12
C GLU A 105 3.47 3.55 -18.44
N LEU A 106 3.51 3.25 -17.14
CA LEU A 106 2.34 2.92 -16.35
C LEU A 106 1.70 4.19 -15.81
N THR A 107 0.90 4.85 -16.64
CA THR A 107 0.05 5.96 -16.17
C THR A 107 -0.93 5.46 -15.10
N LEU A 108 -1.43 6.37 -14.26
CA LEU A 108 -2.39 6.02 -13.22
C LEU A 108 -3.65 5.31 -13.77
N ASP A 109 -4.15 5.71 -14.94
CA ASP A 109 -5.28 5.03 -15.59
C ASP A 109 -4.92 3.65 -16.16
N ASN A 110 -3.68 3.43 -16.57
CA ASN A 110 -3.21 2.11 -17.00
C ASN A 110 -3.03 1.19 -15.79
N PHE A 111 -2.53 1.73 -14.67
CA PHE A 111 -2.49 1.04 -13.39
C PHE A 111 -3.87 0.53 -12.99
N TYR A 112 -4.91 1.38 -12.96
CA TYR A 112 -6.25 0.93 -12.56
C TYR A 112 -6.85 -0.14 -13.49
N ARG A 113 -6.54 -0.11 -14.79
CA ARG A 113 -6.97 -1.16 -15.73
C ARG A 113 -6.30 -2.51 -15.47
N LYS A 114 -5.08 -2.48 -14.91
CA LYS A 114 -4.23 -3.65 -14.69
C LYS A 114 -4.17 -4.09 -13.23
N GLN A 115 -4.73 -3.30 -12.31
CA GLN A 115 -4.58 -3.44 -10.86
C GLN A 115 -4.91 -4.87 -10.41
N LEU A 116 -6.03 -5.43 -10.87
CA LEU A 116 -6.48 -6.76 -10.45
C LEU A 116 -5.89 -7.90 -11.29
N SER A 117 -5.57 -7.63 -12.56
CA SER A 117 -5.21 -8.69 -13.52
C SER A 117 -3.71 -8.88 -13.70
N ASN A 118 -2.86 -7.96 -13.25
CA ASN A 118 -1.43 -7.96 -13.60
C ASN A 118 -0.50 -7.70 -12.40
N ILE A 119 -1.03 -7.59 -11.19
CA ILE A 119 -0.24 -7.45 -9.96
C ILE A 119 -0.42 -8.72 -9.14
N TYR A 120 0.66 -9.47 -8.98
CA TYR A 120 0.67 -10.77 -8.32
C TYR A 120 1.66 -10.76 -7.17
N ILE A 121 1.25 -11.36 -6.05
CA ILE A 121 2.17 -11.70 -4.97
C ILE A 121 2.70 -13.09 -5.25
N THR A 122 3.99 -13.18 -5.58
CA THR A 122 4.66 -14.46 -5.85
C THR A 122 5.08 -15.18 -4.58
N ARG A 123 5.32 -14.42 -3.50
CA ARG A 123 5.68 -14.93 -2.18
C ARG A 123 5.34 -13.90 -1.11
N LEU A 124 4.75 -14.35 -0.02
CA LEU A 124 4.47 -13.54 1.16
C LEU A 124 4.78 -14.36 2.41
N ASP A 125 5.70 -13.84 3.21
CA ASP A 125 6.04 -14.39 4.52
C ASP A 125 5.66 -13.32 5.55
N PHE A 126 4.99 -13.71 6.62
CA PHE A 126 4.64 -12.84 7.73
C PHE A 126 4.79 -13.59 9.05
N PHE A 127 5.03 -12.83 10.11
CA PHE A 127 5.12 -13.35 11.47
C PHE A 127 4.16 -12.56 12.34
N LEU A 128 3.27 -13.27 13.04
CA LEU A 128 2.34 -12.66 13.98
C LEU A 128 2.83 -12.95 15.39
N GLU A 129 3.20 -11.90 16.10
CA GLU A 129 3.51 -11.96 17.52
C GLU A 129 2.36 -11.35 18.30
N LYS A 130 1.83 -12.09 19.29
CA LYS A 130 0.93 -11.48 20.27
C LYS A 130 1.78 -10.67 21.24
N SER A 131 1.69 -9.35 21.14
CA SER A 131 2.14 -8.47 22.23
C SER A 131 1.14 -8.61 23.39
N TYR A 132 1.57 -9.25 24.47
CA TYR A 132 0.85 -9.32 25.74
C TYR A 132 1.10 -8.07 26.59
#